data_AF-A0A0D8J1V5-F1
#
_entry.id   AF-A0A0D8J1V5-F1
#
_cell.length_a   1.000
_cell.length_b   1.000
_cell.length_c   1.000
_cell.angle_alpha   90.00
_cell.angle_beta   90.00
_cell.angle_gamma   90.00
#
_symmetry.space_group_name_H-M   'P 1'
#
loop_
_entity.id
_entity.type
_entity.pdbx_description
1 polymer ?
#
loop_
_entity_poly.entity_id
_entity_poly.type
_entity_poly.pdbx_seq_one_letter_code
_entity_poly.pdbx_strand_id
1 'polypeptide(L)'
;MQTAKSIDERAGETHKGRTRVPRTKTTRALALLLALILLGGLVWWTWRKTGNPLIAWYTEQKITAHYRAYHPGEGYIVGPARYQWVVRADKSAGMDYVCTVRKEASEDVEFPAYFSDGAVFSQIGGAVRSGCNTYERFKNLLNSELESGATAARLRALTGEAEVHAGFYTTQEGPLFDPDAPVFRTDEEYDRAGLPLPIELSVSFSAVGAPAPADAELADYLLKTKAVCEETGQPFAYYSVALAFKPTEQKDPVWWAAEHIPSEEITEEKILDYLAALDCGVKANCGQSLNGRNEIIEERKNAWLISHGYEHCAH
;
A
#
# COMPACT_ATOMS: atom_id res chain seq x y z
N MET A 1 -26.82 -76.65 -60.40
CA MET A 1 -25.59 -76.48 -61.21
C MET A 1 -24.56 -75.81 -60.33
N GLN A 2 -23.36 -76.38 -60.26
CA GLN A 2 -22.27 -76.03 -59.33
C GLN A 2 -21.76 -74.60 -59.51
N THR A 3 -21.24 -74.01 -58.44
CA THR A 3 -19.94 -73.28 -58.37
C THR A 3 -19.75 -72.77 -56.94
N ALA A 4 -18.58 -72.73 -56.32
CA ALA A 4 -17.33 -73.45 -56.47
C ALA A 4 -16.53 -73.18 -55.18
N LYS A 5 -15.59 -74.07 -54.90
CA LYS A 5 -14.70 -74.07 -53.75
C LYS A 5 -13.86 -72.79 -53.62
N SER A 6 -13.63 -72.46 -52.36
CA SER A 6 -12.51 -71.72 -51.79
C SER A 6 -11.16 -72.12 -52.38
N ILE A 7 -10.31 -71.15 -52.76
CA ILE A 7 -8.84 -71.17 -52.61
C ILE A 7 -8.38 -69.71 -52.45
N ASP A 8 -7.46 -69.53 -51.50
CA ASP A 8 -6.51 -68.44 -51.26
C ASP A 8 -6.40 -67.32 -52.31
N GLU A 9 -6.34 -66.06 -51.84
CA GLU A 9 -5.08 -65.31 -51.83
C GLU A 9 -5.31 -63.82 -51.44
N ARG A 10 -4.44 -63.33 -50.56
CA ARG A 10 -4.03 -61.91 -50.45
C ARG A 10 -5.01 -60.91 -49.83
N ALA A 11 -5.12 -61.00 -48.51
CA ALA A 11 -4.98 -59.84 -47.64
C ALA A 11 -4.36 -60.33 -46.33
N GLY A 12 -3.06 -60.57 -46.29
CA GLY A 12 -2.14 -59.45 -46.14
C GLY A 12 -2.23 -58.95 -44.70
N GLU A 13 -1.80 -59.81 -43.77
CA GLU A 13 -1.66 -59.54 -42.35
C GLU A 13 -0.99 -58.18 -42.10
N THR A 14 -1.73 -57.23 -41.53
CA THR A 14 -1.14 -56.11 -40.78
C THR A 14 -2.02 -55.76 -39.58
N HIS A 15 -2.33 -56.75 -38.74
CA HIS A 15 -2.58 -56.42 -37.34
C HIS A 15 -1.23 -56.03 -36.73
N LYS A 16 -0.94 -54.71 -36.72
CA LYS A 16 0.05 -54.12 -35.82
C LYS A 16 -0.33 -54.55 -34.40
N GLY A 17 0.27 -55.64 -33.96
CA GLY A 17 0.21 -56.08 -32.58
C GLY A 17 0.67 -54.92 -31.72
N ARG A 18 -0.24 -54.33 -30.95
CA ARG A 18 0.13 -53.55 -29.78
C ARG A 18 0.98 -54.49 -28.94
N THR A 19 2.30 -54.31 -28.95
CA THR A 19 3.22 -54.94 -28.03
C THR A 19 2.77 -54.57 -26.63
N ARG A 20 1.96 -55.44 -26.01
CA ARG A 20 1.64 -55.36 -24.59
C ARG A 20 2.94 -55.71 -23.87
N VAL A 21 3.72 -54.68 -23.57
CA VAL A 21 4.92 -54.81 -22.72
C VAL A 21 4.48 -55.52 -21.43
N PRO A 22 5.07 -56.68 -21.09
CA PRO A 22 4.68 -57.40 -19.90
C PRO A 22 4.98 -56.53 -18.67
N ARG A 23 3.92 -56.04 -18.00
CA ARG A 23 4.02 -55.30 -16.74
C ARG A 23 4.46 -56.26 -15.64
N THR A 24 5.78 -56.40 -15.48
CA THR A 24 6.39 -57.09 -14.35
C THR A 24 6.13 -56.30 -13.06
N LYS A 25 6.20 -56.96 -11.89
CA LYS A 25 6.03 -56.29 -10.58
C LYS A 25 7.00 -55.09 -10.44
N THR A 26 8.18 -55.17 -11.05
CA THR A 26 9.20 -54.12 -11.08
C THR A 26 8.79 -52.90 -11.91
N THR A 27 8.17 -53.05 -13.09
CA THR A 27 7.69 -51.89 -13.86
C THR A 27 6.53 -51.18 -13.16
N ARG A 28 5.68 -51.90 -12.42
CA ARG A 28 4.64 -51.29 -11.58
C ARG A 28 5.23 -50.52 -10.40
N ALA A 29 6.21 -51.09 -9.72
CA ALA A 29 6.89 -50.42 -8.61
C ALA A 29 7.62 -49.14 -9.07
N LEU A 30 8.30 -49.19 -10.21
CA LEU A 30 9.04 -48.05 -10.77
C LEU A 30 8.10 -46.94 -11.25
N ALA A 31 6.96 -47.30 -11.87
CA ALA A 31 5.92 -46.34 -12.23
C ALA A 31 5.28 -45.69 -10.99
N LEU A 32 5.12 -46.43 -9.90
CA LEU A 32 4.57 -45.93 -8.64
C LEU A 32 5.55 -44.98 -7.94
N LEU A 33 6.85 -45.28 -7.95
CA LEU A 33 7.90 -44.37 -7.49
C LEU A 33 7.94 -43.07 -8.30
N LEU A 34 7.89 -43.16 -9.63
CA LEU A 34 7.81 -41.99 -10.51
C LEU A 34 6.56 -41.15 -10.23
N ALA A 35 5.41 -41.79 -10.04
CA ALA A 35 4.17 -41.09 -9.67
C ALA A 35 4.30 -40.38 -8.32
N LEU A 36 4.93 -41.00 -7.31
CA LEU A 36 5.18 -40.36 -6.01
C LEU A 36 6.14 -39.18 -6.12
N ILE A 37 7.19 -39.27 -6.94
CA ILE A 37 8.12 -38.15 -7.18
C ILE A 37 7.39 -36.99 -7.87
N LEU A 38 6.56 -37.27 -8.88
CA LEU A 38 5.79 -36.24 -9.58
C LEU A 38 4.75 -35.59 -8.65
N LEU A 39 4.06 -36.38 -7.82
CA LEU A 39 3.13 -35.86 -6.81
C LEU A 39 3.87 -35.02 -5.77
N GLY A 40 5.02 -35.49 -5.27
CA GLY A 40 5.84 -34.75 -4.32
C GLY A 40 6.36 -33.43 -4.91
N GLY A 41 6.82 -33.45 -6.16
CA GLY A 41 7.26 -32.26 -6.88
C GLY A 41 6.12 -31.26 -7.13
N LEU A 42 4.93 -31.75 -7.45
CA LEU A 42 3.74 -30.91 -7.61
C LEU A 42 3.33 -30.27 -6.29
N VAL A 43 3.26 -31.05 -5.21
CA VAL A 43 2.95 -30.56 -3.85
C VAL A 43 3.97 -29.50 -3.42
N TRP A 44 5.27 -29.77 -3.61
CA TRP A 44 6.34 -28.82 -3.30
C TRP A 44 6.20 -27.52 -4.11
N TRP A 45 5.93 -27.62 -5.42
CA TRP A 45 5.74 -26.47 -6.28
C TRP A 45 4.51 -25.64 -5.87
N THR A 46 3.39 -26.29 -5.58
CA THR A 46 2.17 -25.63 -5.10
C THR A 46 2.43 -24.92 -3.78
N TRP A 47 3.07 -25.59 -2.80
CA TRP A 47 3.41 -24.97 -1.52
C TRP A 47 4.32 -23.76 -1.64
N ARG A 48 5.25 -23.75 -2.61
CA ARG A 48 6.09 -22.56 -2.86
C ARG A 48 5.27 -21.36 -3.35
N LYS A 49 4.13 -21.59 -3.98
CA LYS A 49 3.25 -20.56 -4.55
C LYS A 49 2.15 -20.11 -3.59
N THR A 50 1.53 -21.05 -2.88
CA THR A 50 0.32 -20.79 -2.07
C THR A 50 0.54 -20.98 -0.57
N GLY A 51 1.73 -21.42 -0.16
CA GLY A 51 2.01 -21.89 1.19
C GLY A 51 1.58 -23.34 1.44
N ASN A 52 2.28 -24.00 2.35
CA ASN A 52 1.92 -25.21 3.08
C ASN A 52 0.91 -24.92 4.24
N PRO A 53 -0.27 -25.57 4.26
CA PRO A 53 -1.27 -25.39 5.31
C PRO A 53 -0.84 -25.91 6.69
N LEU A 54 0.07 -26.88 6.77
CA LEU A 54 0.58 -27.38 8.05
C LEU A 54 1.47 -26.33 8.74
N ILE A 55 2.26 -25.60 7.95
CA ILE A 55 3.09 -24.51 8.49
C ILE A 55 2.21 -23.33 8.89
N ALA A 56 1.16 -23.02 8.12
CA ALA A 56 0.18 -22.01 8.50
C ALA A 56 -0.44 -22.33 9.87
N TRP A 57 -1.01 -23.54 10.03
CA TRP A 57 -1.58 -24.00 11.29
C TRP A 57 -0.56 -23.97 12.44
N TYR A 58 0.67 -24.44 12.20
CA TYR A 58 1.72 -24.43 13.20
C TYR A 58 2.08 -23.01 13.66
N THR A 59 2.19 -22.07 12.72
CA THR A 59 2.45 -20.65 12.99
C THR A 59 1.32 -20.03 13.81
N GLU A 60 0.06 -20.29 13.46
CA GLU A 60 -1.11 -19.84 14.24
C GLU A 60 -1.04 -20.31 15.69
N GLN A 61 -0.72 -21.60 15.91
CA GLN A 61 -0.60 -22.17 17.26
C GLN A 61 0.54 -21.50 18.05
N LYS A 62 1.69 -21.25 17.43
CA LYS A 62 2.84 -20.60 18.09
C LYS A 62 2.54 -19.16 18.47
N ILE A 63 1.93 -18.39 17.57
CA ILE A 63 1.56 -17.00 17.84
C ILE A 63 0.46 -16.95 18.90
N THR A 64 -0.57 -17.80 18.81
CA THR A 64 -1.63 -17.91 19.82
C THR A 64 -1.07 -18.25 21.20
N ALA A 65 -0.16 -19.23 21.27
CA ALA A 65 0.48 -19.61 22.53
C ALA A 65 1.33 -18.47 23.10
N HIS A 66 2.05 -17.72 22.26
CA HIS A 66 2.83 -16.56 22.68
C HIS A 66 1.95 -15.49 23.33
N TYR A 67 0.88 -15.03 22.66
CA TYR A 67 0.00 -14.00 23.22
C TYR A 67 -0.73 -14.46 24.48
N ARG A 68 -1.11 -15.75 24.57
CA ARG A 68 -1.68 -16.29 25.81
C ARG A 68 -0.70 -16.32 26.98
N ALA A 69 0.59 -16.54 26.71
CA ALA A 69 1.61 -16.64 27.74
C ALA A 69 2.15 -15.28 28.21
N TYR A 70 2.40 -14.36 27.27
CA TYR A 70 3.05 -13.08 27.57
C TYR A 70 2.09 -11.90 27.69
N HIS A 71 0.86 -12.04 27.20
CA HIS A 71 -0.20 -11.03 27.30
C HIS A 71 -1.50 -11.60 27.91
N PRO A 72 -1.41 -12.31 29.06
CA PRO A 72 -2.57 -12.99 29.63
C PRO A 72 -3.64 -11.99 30.06
N GLY A 73 -4.88 -12.20 29.60
CA GLY A 73 -6.02 -11.36 29.95
C GLY A 73 -6.13 -10.05 29.17
N GLU A 74 -5.19 -9.74 28.26
CA GLU A 74 -5.24 -8.51 27.45
C GLU A 74 -6.25 -8.57 26.29
N GLY A 75 -6.81 -9.76 26.00
CA GLY A 75 -7.90 -9.93 25.02
C GLY A 75 -7.45 -10.05 23.57
N TYR A 76 -6.18 -10.36 23.31
CA TYR A 76 -5.67 -10.59 21.95
C TYR A 76 -6.26 -11.83 21.29
N ILE A 77 -6.66 -11.68 20.04
CA ILE A 77 -7.20 -12.72 19.18
C ILE A 77 -6.30 -12.82 17.95
N VAL A 78 -5.83 -14.04 17.68
CA VAL A 78 -4.97 -14.34 16.54
C VAL A 78 -5.83 -14.87 15.40
N GLY A 79 -5.78 -14.19 14.26
CA GLY A 79 -6.44 -14.59 13.02
C GLY A 79 -5.69 -15.71 12.28
N PRO A 80 -6.24 -16.18 11.14
CA PRO A 80 -5.60 -17.23 10.35
C PRO A 80 -4.28 -16.75 9.74
N ALA A 81 -3.32 -17.66 9.60
CA ALA A 81 -2.04 -17.40 8.97
C ALA A 81 -2.19 -17.26 7.44
N ARG A 82 -1.62 -16.19 6.89
CA ARG A 82 -1.55 -15.94 5.45
C ARG A 82 -0.09 -16.00 5.00
N TYR A 83 0.15 -16.66 3.88
CA TYR A 83 1.47 -16.72 3.27
C TYR A 83 1.68 -15.48 2.41
N GLN A 84 2.47 -14.54 2.91
CA GLN A 84 2.64 -13.23 2.28
C GLN A 84 4.08 -12.74 2.39
N TRP A 85 4.38 -11.71 1.61
CA TRP A 85 5.69 -11.10 1.62
C TRP A 85 5.83 -10.20 2.86
N VAL A 86 6.97 -10.30 3.54
CA VAL A 86 7.29 -9.48 4.72
C VAL A 86 8.71 -8.96 4.66
N VAL A 87 8.90 -7.78 5.24
CA VAL A 87 10.22 -7.31 5.67
C VAL A 87 10.42 -7.78 7.10
N ARG A 88 11.45 -8.59 7.32
CA ARG A 88 11.81 -9.10 8.64
C ARG A 88 12.59 -8.05 9.44
N ALA A 89 12.71 -8.29 10.74
CA ALA A 89 13.45 -7.41 11.65
C ALA A 89 14.91 -7.18 11.25
N ASP A 90 15.55 -8.13 10.55
CA ASP A 90 16.92 -8.01 10.01
C ASP A 90 16.99 -7.25 8.66
N LYS A 91 15.88 -6.61 8.25
CA LYS A 91 15.68 -5.94 6.96
C LYS A 91 15.71 -6.86 5.74
N SER A 92 15.76 -8.18 5.95
CA SER A 92 15.60 -9.12 4.85
C SER A 92 14.15 -9.19 4.40
N ALA A 93 13.96 -9.40 3.10
CA ALA A 93 12.67 -9.55 2.48
C ALA A 93 12.41 -11.02 2.15
N GLY A 94 11.24 -11.54 2.48
CA GLY A 94 10.91 -12.93 2.23
C GLY A 94 9.43 -13.23 2.33
N MET A 95 9.04 -14.42 1.87
CA MET A 95 7.70 -14.93 2.13
C MET A 95 7.67 -15.61 3.49
N ASP A 96 6.68 -15.26 4.31
CA ASP A 96 6.43 -15.89 5.61
C ASP A 96 4.93 -16.04 5.87
N TYR A 97 4.62 -16.78 6.93
CA TYR A 97 3.27 -16.90 7.45
C TYR A 97 3.01 -15.82 8.49
N VAL A 98 2.05 -14.96 8.20
CA VAL A 98 1.68 -13.84 9.03
C VAL A 98 0.26 -14.04 9.53
N CYS A 99 0.05 -13.89 10.83
CA CYS A 99 -1.28 -13.79 11.42
C CYS A 99 -1.57 -12.33 11.75
N THR A 100 -2.76 -11.87 11.42
CA THR A 100 -3.29 -10.62 11.97
C THR A 100 -3.67 -10.86 13.42
N VAL A 101 -3.14 -10.06 14.34
CA VAL A 101 -3.48 -10.07 15.76
C VAL A 101 -4.30 -8.84 16.05
N ARG A 102 -5.46 -9.01 16.69
CA ARG A 102 -6.38 -7.92 17.00
C ARG A 102 -6.92 -8.01 18.42
N LYS A 103 -7.57 -6.96 18.91
CA LYS A 103 -8.30 -6.97 20.19
C LYS A 103 -9.75 -6.58 19.96
N GLU A 104 -10.69 -7.44 20.36
CA GLU A 104 -12.13 -7.27 20.07
C GLU A 104 -12.72 -5.97 20.63
N ALA A 105 -12.20 -5.48 21.75
CA ALA A 105 -12.68 -4.27 22.41
C ALA A 105 -12.00 -2.98 21.91
N SER A 106 -11.22 -3.04 20.84
CA SER A 106 -10.43 -1.93 20.32
C SER A 106 -10.59 -1.82 18.81
N GLU A 107 -10.70 -0.58 18.33
CA GLU A 107 -10.75 -0.28 16.89
C GLU A 107 -9.34 -0.11 16.31
N ASP A 108 -8.37 0.26 17.16
CA ASP A 108 -7.01 0.60 16.75
C ASP A 108 -6.01 -0.54 16.96
N VAL A 109 -6.36 -1.60 17.69
CA VAL A 109 -5.46 -2.73 17.94
C VAL A 109 -5.66 -3.79 16.87
N GLU A 110 -4.94 -3.62 15.77
CA GLU A 110 -4.71 -4.64 14.74
C GLU A 110 -3.28 -4.55 14.22
N PHE A 111 -2.55 -5.66 14.20
CA PHE A 111 -1.17 -5.67 13.70
C PHE A 111 -0.73 -7.06 13.24
N PRO A 112 0.20 -7.15 12.28
CA PRO A 112 0.76 -8.42 11.84
C PRO A 112 1.74 -9.00 12.87
N ALA A 113 1.70 -10.33 13.01
CA ALA A 113 2.68 -11.11 13.74
C ALA A 113 3.10 -12.35 12.92
N TYR A 114 4.36 -12.74 13.02
CA TYR A 114 4.90 -13.91 12.34
C TYR A 114 5.81 -14.71 13.29
N PHE A 115 6.02 -15.99 12.97
CA PHE A 115 6.88 -16.88 13.74
C PHE A 115 8.10 -17.27 12.90
N SER A 116 9.30 -16.90 13.35
CA SER A 116 10.56 -17.25 12.70
C SER A 116 11.61 -17.60 13.75
N ASP A 117 12.49 -18.54 13.45
CA ASP A 117 13.65 -18.90 14.29
C ASP A 117 13.32 -19.14 15.78
N GLY A 118 12.15 -19.74 16.05
CA GLY A 118 11.72 -20.05 17.41
C GLY A 118 11.11 -18.88 18.18
N ALA A 119 11.04 -17.69 17.59
CA ALA A 119 10.50 -16.48 18.19
C ALA A 119 9.26 -15.96 17.45
N VAL A 120 8.39 -15.28 18.18
CA VAL A 120 7.28 -14.51 17.60
C VAL A 120 7.72 -13.06 17.47
N PHE A 121 7.57 -12.53 16.26
CA PHE A 121 7.80 -11.14 15.93
C PHE A 121 6.46 -10.49 15.63
N SER A 122 6.30 -9.23 16.02
CA SER A 122 5.08 -8.47 15.78
C SER A 122 5.38 -7.02 15.49
N GLN A 123 4.48 -6.37 14.76
CA GLN A 123 4.56 -4.94 14.48
C GLN A 123 3.75 -4.10 15.47
N ILE A 124 3.40 -4.65 16.64
CA ILE A 124 2.60 -3.95 17.65
C ILE A 124 3.20 -2.59 18.05
N GLY A 125 4.54 -2.48 18.09
CA GLY A 125 5.22 -1.23 18.39
C GLY A 125 4.94 -0.15 17.34
N GLY A 126 5.09 -0.49 16.05
CA GLY A 126 4.94 0.45 14.95
C GLY A 126 3.50 0.72 14.52
N ALA A 127 2.59 -0.25 14.68
CA ALA A 127 1.19 -0.10 14.28
C ALA A 127 0.31 0.46 15.41
N VAL A 128 0.48 -0.03 16.64
CA VAL A 128 -0.42 0.29 17.76
C VAL A 128 0.21 1.28 18.73
N ARG A 129 1.37 0.93 19.32
CA ARG A 129 1.97 1.73 20.41
C ARG A 129 2.40 3.12 19.96
N SER A 130 2.81 3.25 18.71
CA SER A 130 3.17 4.53 18.07
C SER A 130 1.98 5.45 17.76
N GLY A 131 0.74 4.96 17.89
CA GLY A 131 -0.46 5.69 17.47
C GLY A 131 -0.77 5.64 15.98
N CYS A 132 -0.01 4.87 15.18
CA CYS A 132 -0.18 4.81 13.72
C CYS A 132 -1.59 4.39 13.29
N ASN A 133 -2.16 3.34 13.88
CA ASN A 133 -3.51 2.90 13.54
C ASN A 133 -4.59 3.96 13.89
N THR A 134 -4.44 4.64 15.03
CA THR A 134 -5.34 5.75 15.42
C THR A 134 -5.22 6.92 14.44
N TYR A 135 -3.99 7.28 14.06
CA TYR A 135 -3.73 8.28 13.03
C TYR A 135 -4.45 7.93 11.72
N GLU A 136 -4.32 6.68 11.25
CA GLU A 136 -4.97 6.21 10.03
C GLU A 136 -6.49 6.21 10.14
N ARG A 137 -7.05 5.77 11.27
CA ARG A 137 -8.50 5.83 11.52
C ARG A 137 -9.00 7.27 11.47
N PHE A 138 -8.33 8.21 12.15
CA PHE A 138 -8.73 9.62 12.14
C PHE A 138 -8.58 10.25 10.76
N LYS A 139 -7.50 9.95 10.04
CA LYS A 139 -7.32 10.35 8.63
C LYS A 139 -8.47 9.85 7.76
N ASN A 140 -8.87 8.58 7.91
CA ASN A 140 -9.99 8.02 7.15
C ASN A 140 -11.33 8.69 7.50
N LEU A 141 -11.57 9.00 8.78
CA LEU A 141 -12.76 9.75 9.20
C LEU A 141 -12.78 11.17 8.60
N LEU A 142 -11.66 11.89 8.63
CA LEU A 142 -11.51 13.21 7.99
C LEU A 142 -11.82 13.16 6.49
N ASN A 143 -11.32 12.14 5.79
CA ASN A 143 -11.61 11.96 4.36
C ASN A 143 -13.07 11.57 4.11
N SER A 144 -13.68 10.77 5.00
CA SER A 144 -15.12 10.48 4.93
C SER A 144 -15.99 11.73 5.14
N GLU A 145 -15.57 12.66 6.01
CA GLU A 145 -16.24 13.95 6.20
C GLU A 145 -16.16 14.83 4.95
N LEU A 146 -15.02 14.84 4.26
CA LEU A 146 -14.85 15.55 2.99
C LEU A 146 -15.80 15.05 1.90
N GLU A 147 -15.94 13.72 1.79
CA GLU A 147 -16.81 13.08 0.81
C GLU A 147 -18.29 13.31 1.14
N SER A 148 -18.69 13.06 2.38
CA SER A 148 -20.08 13.21 2.82
C SER A 148 -20.55 14.67 2.88
N GLY A 149 -19.64 15.61 3.14
CA GLY A 149 -19.90 17.06 3.17
C GLY A 149 -19.95 17.73 1.79
N ALA A 150 -19.79 16.98 0.70
CA ALA A 150 -19.72 17.47 -0.68
C ALA A 150 -18.51 18.40 -1.00
N THR A 151 -17.64 18.69 -0.03
CA THR A 151 -16.41 19.48 -0.22
C THR A 151 -15.52 18.83 -1.26
N ALA A 152 -15.25 17.52 -1.16
CA ALA A 152 -14.43 16.81 -2.13
C ALA A 152 -15.03 16.86 -3.54
N ALA A 153 -16.35 16.68 -3.67
CA ALA A 153 -17.04 16.76 -4.95
C ALA A 153 -16.94 18.17 -5.59
N ARG A 154 -17.07 19.23 -4.79
CA ARG A 154 -16.92 20.61 -5.27
C ARG A 154 -15.49 20.93 -5.70
N LEU A 155 -14.50 20.47 -4.93
CA LEU A 155 -13.09 20.65 -5.28
C LEU A 155 -12.74 19.92 -6.58
N ARG A 156 -13.22 18.68 -6.75
CA ARG A 156 -13.08 17.95 -8.03
C ARG A 156 -13.73 18.68 -9.20
N ALA A 157 -14.87 19.34 -8.98
CA ALA A 157 -15.51 20.12 -10.03
C ALA A 157 -14.69 21.36 -10.49
N LEU A 158 -13.75 21.86 -9.67
CA LEU A 158 -12.87 22.97 -10.05
C LEU A 158 -11.78 22.54 -11.05
N THR A 159 -11.30 21.30 -10.96
CA THR A 159 -10.10 20.81 -11.66
C THR A 159 -10.39 19.62 -12.59
N GLY A 160 -11.60 19.06 -12.55
CA GLY A 160 -12.03 17.88 -13.30
C GLY A 160 -11.74 16.58 -12.55
N GLU A 161 -10.48 16.14 -12.54
CA GLU A 161 -10.01 14.91 -11.88
C GLU A 161 -8.94 15.27 -10.83
N ALA A 162 -9.40 15.73 -9.66
CA ALA A 162 -8.53 15.90 -8.50
C ALA A 162 -8.63 14.73 -7.52
N GLU A 163 -7.46 14.35 -7.03
CA GLU A 163 -7.29 13.68 -5.75
C GLU A 163 -7.41 14.74 -4.64
N VAL A 164 -8.25 14.47 -3.66
CA VAL A 164 -8.57 15.39 -2.56
C VAL A 164 -8.42 14.61 -1.29
N HIS A 165 -7.50 15.03 -0.43
CA HIS A 165 -7.18 14.31 0.79
C HIS A 165 -7.01 15.26 1.98
N ALA A 166 -7.60 14.90 3.12
CA ALA A 166 -7.28 15.53 4.39
C ALA A 166 -6.27 14.65 5.16
N GLY A 167 -5.33 15.32 5.82
CA GLY A 167 -4.32 14.70 6.68
C GLY A 167 -3.92 15.62 7.83
N PHE A 168 -2.81 15.30 8.48
CA PHE A 168 -2.29 16.08 9.59
C PHE A 168 -0.97 16.74 9.21
N TYR A 169 -0.85 18.02 9.53
CA TYR A 169 0.37 18.77 9.32
C TYR A 169 1.24 18.75 10.59
N THR A 170 2.55 18.60 10.39
CA THR A 170 3.53 18.73 11.47
C THR A 170 4.85 19.29 10.93
N THR A 171 5.44 20.21 11.67
CA THR A 171 6.81 20.70 11.47
C THR A 171 7.81 20.06 12.41
N GLN A 172 7.35 19.17 13.31
CA GLN A 172 8.23 18.58 14.32
C GLN A 172 9.35 17.78 13.66
N GLU A 173 10.59 18.15 13.96
CA GLU A 173 11.76 17.31 13.71
C GLU A 173 11.77 16.17 14.75
N GLY A 174 11.37 14.97 14.35
CA GLY A 174 11.28 13.79 15.21
C GLY A 174 10.27 12.75 14.71
N PRO A 175 10.25 11.53 15.27
CA PRO A 175 9.30 10.51 14.84
C PRO A 175 7.89 10.86 15.32
N LEU A 176 7.01 11.24 14.39
CA LEU A 176 5.55 11.33 14.61
C LEU A 176 4.99 10.04 15.23
N PHE A 177 5.62 8.91 14.91
CA PHE A 177 5.26 7.56 15.34
C PHE A 177 6.28 7.01 16.34
N ASP A 178 6.47 7.71 17.46
CA ASP A 178 7.26 7.23 18.60
C ASP A 178 6.40 6.32 19.50
N PRO A 179 6.73 5.03 19.67
CA PRO A 179 5.99 4.14 20.57
C PRO A 179 6.09 4.50 22.05
N ASP A 180 7.11 5.27 22.45
CA ASP A 180 7.31 5.69 23.85
C ASP A 180 6.64 7.04 24.14
N ALA A 181 6.31 7.81 23.10
CA ALA A 181 5.65 9.11 23.19
C ALA A 181 4.66 9.35 22.02
N PRO A 182 3.59 8.54 21.88
CA PRO A 182 2.71 8.63 20.73
C PRO A 182 1.87 9.91 20.74
N VAL A 183 1.81 10.60 19.60
CA VAL A 183 0.97 11.80 19.41
C VAL A 183 -0.51 11.44 19.42
N PHE A 184 -0.88 10.33 18.76
CA PHE A 184 -2.24 9.81 18.71
C PHE A 184 -2.35 8.61 19.64
N ARG A 185 -3.39 8.54 20.50
CA ARG A 185 -3.51 7.46 21.48
C ARG A 185 -4.45 6.36 20.98
N THR A 186 -4.07 5.11 21.21
CA THR A 186 -4.91 3.94 20.89
C THR A 186 -6.31 4.09 21.51
N ASP A 187 -7.33 3.84 20.70
CA ASP A 187 -8.76 3.92 21.06
C ASP A 187 -9.23 5.31 21.50
N GLU A 188 -8.49 6.37 21.14
CA GLU A 188 -8.93 7.75 21.35
C GLU A 188 -10.21 8.03 20.54
N GLU A 189 -11.16 8.72 21.17
CA GLU A 189 -12.39 9.14 20.50
C GLU A 189 -12.05 10.22 19.47
N TYR A 190 -12.60 10.08 18.27
CA TYR A 190 -12.40 11.08 17.23
C TYR A 190 -13.20 12.35 17.57
N ASP A 191 -12.48 13.42 17.91
CA ASP A 191 -13.02 14.78 18.01
C ASP A 191 -12.21 15.71 17.11
N ARG A 192 -12.84 16.17 16.01
CA ARG A 192 -12.21 17.05 15.03
C ARG A 192 -11.64 18.34 15.66
N ALA A 193 -12.30 18.90 16.67
CA ALA A 193 -11.86 20.14 17.31
C ALA A 193 -10.71 19.91 18.31
N GLY A 194 -10.61 18.70 18.84
CA GLY A 194 -9.62 18.26 19.83
C GLY A 194 -8.40 17.54 19.25
N LEU A 195 -8.25 17.50 17.92
CA LEU A 195 -7.15 16.76 17.28
C LEU A 195 -5.77 17.27 17.73
N PRO A 196 -4.80 16.36 17.97
CA PRO A 196 -3.49 16.72 18.52
C PRO A 196 -2.60 17.46 17.51
N LEU A 197 -2.95 17.42 16.22
CA LEU A 197 -2.23 18.08 15.14
C LEU A 197 -3.20 18.90 14.27
N PRO A 198 -2.74 20.02 13.69
CA PRO A 198 -3.52 20.78 12.72
C PRO A 198 -3.85 19.95 11.49
N ILE A 199 -5.05 20.16 10.94
CA ILE A 199 -5.52 19.46 9.75
C ILE A 199 -5.05 20.21 8.51
N GLU A 200 -4.52 19.45 7.55
CA GLU A 200 -4.16 19.92 6.22
C GLU A 200 -5.10 19.33 5.16
N LEU A 201 -5.49 20.16 4.19
CA LEU A 201 -6.12 19.69 2.96
C LEU A 201 -5.10 19.71 1.82
N SER A 202 -4.99 18.60 1.10
CA SER A 202 -4.21 18.48 -0.13
C SER A 202 -5.11 18.21 -1.33
N VAL A 203 -4.90 18.96 -2.41
CA VAL A 203 -5.59 18.80 -3.70
C VAL A 203 -4.53 18.61 -4.78
N SER A 204 -4.51 17.44 -5.41
CA SER A 204 -3.61 17.12 -6.52
C SER A 204 -4.40 16.80 -7.79
N PHE A 205 -3.95 17.29 -8.95
CA PHE A 205 -4.57 17.00 -10.23
C PHE A 205 -3.55 17.01 -11.37
N SER A 206 -3.93 16.46 -12.52
CA SER A 206 -3.04 16.30 -13.68
C SER A 206 -3.58 17.02 -14.91
N ALA A 207 -2.71 17.78 -15.58
CA ALA A 207 -2.96 18.48 -16.83
C ALA A 207 -2.02 17.95 -17.92
N VAL A 208 -2.32 16.75 -18.43
CA VAL A 208 -1.48 16.09 -19.46
C VAL A 208 -1.61 16.80 -20.80
N GLY A 209 -0.48 17.23 -21.38
CA GLY A 209 -0.46 17.92 -22.67
C GLY A 209 -0.72 19.43 -22.60
N ALA A 210 -0.87 19.98 -21.40
CA ALA A 210 -0.88 21.42 -21.17
C ALA A 210 0.55 21.97 -20.99
N PRO A 211 0.80 23.26 -21.31
CA PRO A 211 2.05 23.91 -20.91
C PRO A 211 2.20 23.93 -19.39
N ALA A 212 3.40 24.26 -18.91
CA ALA A 212 3.62 24.49 -17.48
C ALA A 212 2.65 25.57 -16.97
N PRO A 213 1.99 25.37 -15.82
CA PRO A 213 1.11 26.36 -15.24
C PRO A 213 1.90 27.61 -14.85
N ALA A 214 1.24 28.76 -14.86
CA ALA A 214 1.80 29.97 -14.26
C ALA A 214 1.59 29.97 -12.74
N ASP A 215 2.48 30.63 -11.99
CA ASP A 215 2.33 30.76 -10.52
C ASP A 215 0.99 31.39 -10.12
N ALA A 216 0.49 32.33 -10.93
CA ALA A 216 -0.82 32.93 -10.75
C ALA A 216 -1.98 31.92 -10.86
N GLU A 217 -1.85 30.90 -11.72
CA GLU A 217 -2.87 29.85 -11.83
C GLU A 217 -2.87 28.97 -10.59
N LEU A 218 -1.70 28.59 -10.08
CA LEU A 218 -1.57 27.81 -8.86
C LEU A 218 -2.09 28.57 -7.63
N ALA A 219 -1.80 29.87 -7.55
CA ALA A 219 -2.32 30.76 -6.51
C ALA A 219 -3.85 30.88 -6.57
N ASP A 220 -4.43 31.04 -7.76
CA ASP A 220 -5.87 31.06 -7.97
C ASP A 220 -6.55 29.74 -7.56
N TYR A 221 -5.93 28.59 -7.86
CA TYR A 221 -6.45 27.29 -7.39
C TYR A 221 -6.42 27.18 -5.86
N LEU A 222 -5.35 27.64 -5.20
CA LEU A 222 -5.26 27.62 -3.75
C LEU A 222 -6.33 28.51 -3.11
N LEU A 223 -6.54 29.71 -3.65
CA LEU A 223 -7.60 30.64 -3.22
C LEU A 223 -9.00 30.02 -3.38
N LYS A 224 -9.28 29.43 -4.55
CA LYS A 224 -10.55 28.74 -4.83
C LYS A 224 -10.77 27.54 -3.92
N THR A 225 -9.71 26.76 -3.67
CA THR A 225 -9.75 25.59 -2.78
C THR A 225 -10.14 26.02 -1.36
N LYS A 226 -9.47 27.04 -0.82
CA LYS A 226 -9.82 27.61 0.48
C LYS A 226 -11.26 28.11 0.51
N ALA A 227 -11.68 28.89 -0.49
CA ALA A 227 -13.04 29.43 -0.56
C ALA A 227 -14.11 28.33 -0.55
N VAL A 228 -13.92 27.26 -1.33
CA VAL A 228 -14.85 26.11 -1.32
C VAL A 228 -14.96 25.48 0.07
N CYS A 229 -13.84 25.32 0.77
CA CYS A 229 -13.82 24.74 2.11
C CYS A 229 -14.50 25.63 3.16
N GLU A 230 -14.32 26.94 3.05
CA GLU A 230 -15.02 27.91 3.92
C GLU A 230 -16.53 27.92 3.64
N GLU A 231 -16.94 27.88 2.37
CA GLU A 231 -18.34 27.83 1.95
C GLU A 231 -19.05 26.54 2.38
N THR A 232 -18.35 25.41 2.43
CA THR A 232 -18.90 24.14 2.92
C THR A 232 -18.80 23.98 4.43
N GLY A 233 -18.27 24.98 5.15
CA GLY A 233 -18.13 24.95 6.60
C GLY A 233 -17.07 23.96 7.11
N GLN A 234 -16.10 23.60 6.26
CA GLN A 234 -14.98 22.71 6.60
C GLN A 234 -13.64 23.44 6.39
N PRO A 235 -13.31 24.48 7.17
CA PRO A 235 -12.02 25.13 7.07
C PRO A 235 -10.89 24.20 7.55
N PHE A 236 -9.71 24.40 6.98
CA PHE A 236 -8.47 23.70 7.33
C PHE A 236 -7.42 24.70 7.81
N ALA A 237 -6.47 24.22 8.61
CA ALA A 237 -5.36 25.05 9.10
C ALA A 237 -4.32 25.26 8.00
N TYR A 238 -4.11 24.25 7.16
CA TYR A 238 -3.16 24.28 6.06
C TYR A 238 -3.81 23.81 4.75
N TYR A 239 -3.36 24.38 3.64
CA TYR A 239 -3.79 23.98 2.31
C TYR A 239 -2.58 23.73 1.40
N SER A 240 -2.70 22.68 0.61
CA SER A 240 -1.75 22.26 -0.41
C SER A 240 -2.45 22.06 -1.75
N VAL A 241 -1.87 22.61 -2.81
CA VAL A 241 -2.30 22.35 -4.19
C VAL A 241 -1.11 21.91 -5.01
N ALA A 242 -1.25 20.79 -5.73
CA ALA A 242 -0.23 20.25 -6.60
C ALA A 242 -0.79 19.95 -8.01
N LEU A 243 -0.09 20.40 -9.04
CA LEU A 243 -0.40 20.10 -10.44
C LEU A 243 0.71 19.27 -11.06
N ALA A 244 0.36 18.08 -11.55
CA ALA A 244 1.20 17.32 -12.47
C ALA A 244 0.94 17.80 -13.91
N PHE A 245 1.98 18.18 -14.63
CA PHE A 245 1.90 18.50 -16.05
C PHE A 245 2.98 17.75 -16.82
N LYS A 246 2.71 17.48 -18.09
CA LYS A 246 3.67 16.81 -18.97
C LYS A 246 3.99 17.71 -20.17
N PRO A 247 5.14 18.41 -20.15
CA PRO A 247 5.63 19.09 -21.34
C PRO A 247 5.80 18.09 -22.48
N THR A 248 5.47 18.50 -23.70
CA THR A 248 5.44 17.67 -24.92
C THR A 248 6.76 16.93 -25.21
N GLU A 249 7.88 17.36 -24.62
CA GLU A 249 9.21 16.81 -24.86
C GLU A 249 9.79 15.99 -23.68
N GLN A 250 9.10 15.90 -22.54
CA GLN A 250 9.58 15.17 -21.36
C GLN A 250 8.98 13.76 -21.25
N LYS A 251 9.81 12.81 -20.80
CA LYS A 251 9.42 11.41 -20.59
C LYS A 251 8.46 11.27 -19.40
N ASP A 252 8.76 11.97 -18.31
CA ASP A 252 8.06 11.90 -17.02
C ASP A 252 7.32 13.22 -16.72
N PRO A 253 6.18 13.17 -16.00
CA PRO A 253 5.45 14.37 -15.58
C PRO A 253 6.23 15.17 -14.53
N VAL A 254 6.09 16.49 -14.58
CA VAL A 254 6.64 17.44 -13.62
C VAL A 254 5.54 17.91 -12.67
N TRP A 255 5.88 18.03 -11.40
CA TRP A 255 4.97 18.56 -10.37
C TRP A 255 5.27 20.04 -10.10
N TRP A 256 4.21 20.85 -10.04
CA TRP A 256 4.23 22.22 -9.54
C TRP A 256 3.32 22.30 -8.34
N ALA A 257 3.81 22.76 -7.18
CA ALA A 257 3.04 22.68 -5.96
C ALA A 257 3.23 23.89 -5.04
N ALA A 258 2.15 24.30 -4.39
CA ALA A 258 2.11 25.22 -3.27
C ALA A 258 1.68 24.38 -2.07
N GLU A 259 2.66 23.99 -1.25
CA GLU A 259 2.46 23.01 -0.18
C GLU A 259 2.52 23.68 1.20
N HIS A 260 1.70 23.18 2.10
CA HIS A 260 1.67 23.50 3.52
C HIS A 260 1.48 24.99 3.79
N ILE A 261 0.62 25.66 3.02
CA ILE A 261 0.37 27.09 3.19
C ILE A 261 -0.61 27.29 4.35
N PRO A 262 -0.24 28.04 5.40
CA PRO A 262 -1.15 28.35 6.50
C PRO A 262 -2.36 29.13 5.97
N SER A 263 -3.55 28.78 6.46
CA SER A 263 -4.81 29.39 5.99
C SER A 263 -4.79 30.92 6.08
N GLU A 264 -4.24 31.49 7.15
CA GLU A 264 -4.09 32.92 7.37
C GLU A 264 -3.11 33.62 6.41
N GLU A 265 -2.27 32.87 5.70
CA GLU A 265 -1.31 33.38 4.72
C GLU A 265 -1.82 33.30 3.27
N ILE A 266 -2.93 32.59 3.03
CA ILE A 266 -3.54 32.42 1.70
C ILE A 266 -4.17 33.74 1.26
N THR A 267 -3.37 34.55 0.58
CA THR A 267 -3.71 35.79 -0.15
C THR A 267 -2.93 35.80 -1.45
N GLU A 268 -3.47 36.42 -2.51
CA GLU A 268 -2.80 36.44 -3.83
C GLU A 268 -1.35 36.92 -3.76
N GLU A 269 -1.10 38.03 -3.06
CA GLU A 269 0.23 38.63 -2.88
C GLU A 269 1.21 37.68 -2.17
N LYS A 270 0.82 37.11 -1.02
CA LYS A 270 1.71 36.21 -0.24
C LYS A 270 1.99 34.89 -0.95
N ILE A 271 1.01 34.34 -1.68
CA ILE A 271 1.22 33.08 -2.41
C ILE A 271 2.20 33.32 -3.57
N LEU A 272 2.07 34.44 -4.28
CA LEU A 272 3.01 34.80 -5.34
C LEU A 272 4.42 35.04 -4.80
N ASP A 273 4.55 35.71 -3.64
CA ASP A 273 5.85 35.86 -2.96
C ASP A 273 6.46 34.51 -2.55
N TYR A 274 5.64 33.59 -2.04
CA TYR A 274 6.06 32.23 -1.68
C TYR A 274 6.55 31.44 -2.90
N LEU A 275 5.78 31.45 -3.99
CA LEU A 275 6.15 30.78 -5.23
C LEU A 275 7.41 31.40 -5.87
N ALA A 276 7.54 32.73 -5.82
CA ALA A 276 8.75 33.43 -6.27
C ALA A 276 9.98 33.10 -5.41
N ALA A 277 9.80 32.93 -4.09
CA ALA A 277 10.88 32.50 -3.19
C ALA A 277 11.34 31.05 -3.47
N LEU A 278 10.40 30.16 -3.79
CA LEU A 278 10.71 28.81 -4.24
C LEU A 278 11.44 28.81 -5.58
N ASP A 279 10.99 29.62 -6.53
CA ASP A 279 11.64 29.75 -7.84
C ASP A 279 13.03 30.40 -7.73
N CYS A 280 13.25 31.32 -6.78
CA CYS A 280 14.56 31.94 -6.54
C CYS A 280 15.55 31.01 -5.81
N GLY A 281 15.07 30.15 -4.90
CA GLY A 281 15.87 29.05 -4.33
C GLY A 281 16.30 28.01 -5.38
N VAL A 282 15.46 27.77 -6.38
CA VAL A 282 15.78 26.95 -7.55
C VAL A 282 16.75 27.67 -8.50
N LYS A 283 16.56 28.97 -8.77
CA LYS A 283 17.45 29.79 -9.60
C LYS A 283 18.84 30.00 -9.00
N ALA A 284 18.97 30.06 -7.68
CA ALA A 284 20.26 30.10 -6.99
C ALA A 284 21.06 28.79 -7.18
N ASN A 285 20.38 27.67 -7.37
CA ASN A 285 20.97 26.36 -7.68
C ASN A 285 21.09 26.06 -9.18
N CYS A 286 20.69 26.97 -10.08
CA CYS A 286 20.81 26.82 -11.54
C CYS A 286 22.26 26.87 -12.09
N GLY A 287 23.26 26.63 -11.25
CA GLY A 287 24.60 26.18 -11.66
C GLY A 287 24.74 24.66 -11.74
N GLN A 288 23.77 23.90 -11.21
CA GLN A 288 23.70 22.45 -11.32
C GLN A 288 22.36 22.04 -11.91
N SER A 289 22.44 21.09 -12.85
CA SER A 289 21.42 20.67 -13.79
C SER A 289 20.00 20.55 -13.22
N LEU A 290 19.00 20.64 -14.11
CA LEU A 290 17.59 20.25 -13.92
C LEU A 290 17.36 18.89 -13.20
N ASN A 291 18.39 18.07 -12.96
CA ASN A 291 18.36 16.94 -12.05
C ASN A 291 18.20 17.33 -10.57
N GLY A 292 18.59 18.53 -10.14
CA GLY A 292 18.40 19.00 -8.76
C GLY A 292 16.94 19.29 -8.41
N ARG A 293 16.09 19.59 -9.41
CA ARG A 293 14.62 19.61 -9.23
C ARG A 293 14.10 18.22 -8.94
N ASN A 294 14.62 17.19 -9.61
CA ASN A 294 14.23 15.82 -9.34
C ASN A 294 14.77 15.33 -8.00
N GLU A 295 15.93 15.79 -7.52
CA GLU A 295 16.43 15.41 -6.19
C GLU A 295 15.70 16.12 -5.04
N ILE A 296 15.36 17.41 -5.15
CA ILE A 296 14.57 18.11 -4.11
C ILE A 296 13.10 17.65 -4.15
N ILE A 297 12.55 17.43 -5.34
CA ILE A 297 11.25 16.78 -5.49
C ILE A 297 11.35 15.32 -5.06
N GLU A 298 12.44 14.57 -5.26
CA GLU A 298 12.58 13.20 -4.72
C GLU A 298 12.82 13.18 -3.21
N GLU A 299 13.49 14.16 -2.61
CA GLU A 299 13.61 14.29 -1.15
C GLU A 299 12.27 14.69 -0.53
N ARG A 300 11.51 15.59 -1.16
CA ARG A 300 10.14 15.93 -0.76
C ARG A 300 9.12 14.87 -1.12
N LYS A 301 9.34 14.11 -2.20
CA LYS A 301 8.55 12.94 -2.59
C LYS A 301 8.94 11.75 -1.76
N ASN A 302 10.14 11.69 -1.18
CA ASN A 302 10.52 10.79 -0.11
C ASN A 302 9.87 11.26 1.19
N ALA A 303 9.75 12.55 1.47
CA ALA A 303 8.94 13.03 2.59
C ALA A 303 7.43 12.75 2.39
N TRP A 304 6.94 12.85 1.15
CA TRP A 304 5.58 12.49 0.73
C TRP A 304 5.37 10.97 0.68
N LEU A 305 6.36 10.17 0.29
CA LEU A 305 6.42 8.70 0.40
C LEU A 305 6.79 8.24 1.82
N ILE A 306 7.18 9.13 2.73
CA ILE A 306 7.33 8.81 4.15
C ILE A 306 6.02 9.19 4.86
N SER A 307 5.30 10.22 4.40
CA SER A 307 3.95 10.56 4.88
C SER A 307 2.83 9.70 4.26
N HIS A 308 3.02 9.20 3.04
CA HIS A 308 2.12 8.28 2.33
C HIS A 308 2.69 6.86 2.21
N GLY A 309 4.01 6.62 2.20
CA GLY A 309 4.56 5.25 2.14
C GLY A 309 4.67 4.54 3.50
N TYR A 310 4.02 5.09 4.53
CA TYR A 310 3.36 4.26 5.55
C TYR A 310 2.13 3.51 4.99
N GLU A 311 1.85 3.57 3.68
CA GLU A 311 0.99 2.64 2.93
C GLU A 311 1.47 1.16 2.97
N HIS A 312 2.60 0.88 3.63
CA HIS A 312 3.01 -0.48 4.00
C HIS A 312 2.70 -0.90 5.44
N CYS A 313 1.95 -0.09 6.19
CA CYS A 313 1.24 -0.58 7.37
C CYS A 313 -0.11 -1.20 6.95
N ALA A 314 -0.09 -2.53 6.81
CA ALA A 314 -1.24 -3.44 6.70
C ALA A 314 -2.05 -3.44 5.38
N HIS A 315 -1.52 -4.18 4.41
CA HIS A 315 -2.32 -5.10 3.59
C HIS A 315 -1.76 -6.52 3.67
#